data_AF-A0A4E0R0S8-F1
#
_entry.id   AF-A0A4E0R0S8-F1
#
_cell.length_a   1.000
_cell.length_b   1.000
_cell.length_c   1.000
_cell.angle_alpha   90.00
_cell.angle_beta   90.00
_cell.angle_gamma   90.00
#
_symmetry.space_group_name_H-M   'P 1'
#
loop_
_entity.id
_entity.type
_entity.pdbx_description
1 polymer ?
#
loop_
_entity_poly.entity_id
_entity_poly.type
_entity_poly.pdbx_seq_one_letter_code
_entity_poly.pdbx_strand_id
1 'polypeptide(L)'
;RLFSQFLALHIYLVRCYLPQFICFTFITVSEVFVPVVNMPTVNISGVGIEFPHEPYPCQVEYMKELLTALNNSQNAILESPTGTGKTLCLLCTSLAWISSISSGVSLRNPSRRESKPSLGPTICFLADPFVEVETTELRPPLAKVIFASRTHSQLAQAVKVLKQTAYAHRNVSVIGSRDQLCLLPEVNMLESNSAKVLACRSRVQTRSCEYYRNFDMKRDNITNTLKADGVVDIEDLVTLGKSTRCCPYYMSRELKSNADLIFMPYNYLLDPKIRRLYNIELDNTVVIFDEAHNIEQVCEDAASVFLASSVLASAIEYLRTVCEVVFNSTNDLVDADNQAVRELDANANVLTALDITRAGENKIRSLNLERLLLLKGELLKLSENDWLNSGQLIELERLVDGLEIPEAGLTKETEFLLDLFGRAGITRSTKEIVFETIEEVLSAAASAENLKLRKPKGISEISEFLKTVFDSKGACSSSLLLPSGVPLEPDFSRCYRLFIKDEPIHSPKSTAEDRVWDNRGSNRPKFDRTLSYWCLSPGRAMQDLIRGRVRCVILTSGTLYPAEPIETELNMTFGVKLKNPHVIKTDQVRVAVLTRGCDGQTLNSTYASRERKEFRISLGLTLCTCSIVRSISSLSHFT
;
A
#
# COMPACT_ATOMS: atom_id res chain seq x y z
N ARG A 1 -16.26 6.78 -55.38
CA ARG A 1 -16.66 8.18 -55.14
C ARG A 1 -17.36 8.24 -53.78
N LEU A 2 -16.64 8.79 -52.79
CA LEU A 2 -17.07 9.42 -51.51
C LEU A 2 -18.12 8.73 -50.60
N PHE A 3 -17.65 8.40 -49.37
CA PHE A 3 -18.24 8.63 -48.01
C PHE A 3 -19.74 8.28 -47.77
N SER A 4 -20.24 7.75 -46.65
CA SER A 4 -19.74 7.44 -45.30
C SER A 4 -20.90 6.84 -44.45
N GLN A 5 -20.55 6.25 -43.29
CA GLN A 5 -21.37 6.15 -42.06
C GLN A 5 -22.62 5.26 -42.03
N PHE A 6 -22.51 4.13 -41.33
CA PHE A 6 -23.62 3.46 -40.65
C PHE A 6 -23.23 3.29 -39.17
N LEU A 7 -23.86 4.09 -38.30
CA LEU A 7 -23.90 3.85 -36.85
C LEU A 7 -25.38 3.59 -36.53
N ALA A 8 -25.74 2.33 -36.31
CA ALA A 8 -27.10 1.93 -35.93
C ALA A 8 -27.23 1.99 -34.40
N LEU A 9 -28.04 2.94 -33.92
CA LEU A 9 -28.46 3.08 -32.53
C LEU A 9 -29.63 2.12 -32.26
N HIS A 10 -29.43 1.07 -31.46
CA HIS A 10 -30.52 0.22 -30.95
C HIS A 10 -31.05 0.81 -29.63
N ILE A 11 -32.19 1.50 -29.70
CA ILE A 11 -32.96 1.97 -28.53
C ILE A 11 -33.91 0.84 -28.10
N TYR A 12 -33.75 0.33 -26.87
CA TYR A 12 -34.73 -0.54 -26.21
C TYR A 12 -35.84 0.31 -25.57
N LEU A 13 -37.07 0.18 -26.06
CA LEU A 13 -38.29 0.77 -25.48
C LEU A 13 -38.86 -0.17 -24.40
N VAL A 14 -38.80 0.25 -23.13
CA VAL A 14 -39.59 -0.36 -22.05
C VAL A 14 -41.01 0.19 -22.11
N ARG A 15 -41.97 -0.69 -22.36
CA ARG A 15 -43.39 -0.41 -22.56
C ARG A 15 -44.09 -0.28 -21.20
N CYS A 16 -44.29 0.94 -20.68
CA CYS A 16 -45.21 1.18 -19.57
C CYS A 16 -46.61 1.52 -20.13
N TYR A 17 -47.60 0.75 -19.70
CA TYR A 17 -49.02 0.95 -19.98
C TYR A 17 -49.62 1.93 -18.96
N LEU A 18 -50.06 3.11 -19.41
CA LEU A 18 -51.25 3.82 -18.90
C LEU A 18 -51.65 4.92 -19.91
N PRO A 19 -52.95 5.22 -20.11
CA PRO A 19 -53.45 5.87 -21.31
C PRO A 19 -53.59 7.38 -21.17
N GLN A 20 -53.62 8.05 -22.33
CA GLN A 20 -54.00 9.45 -22.58
C GLN A 20 -53.00 10.52 -22.13
N PHE A 21 -52.12 10.94 -23.05
CA PHE A 21 -52.00 12.29 -23.62
C PHE A 21 -50.69 12.33 -24.43
N ILE A 22 -50.81 12.42 -25.76
CA ILE A 22 -49.66 12.59 -26.66
C ILE A 22 -49.35 14.09 -26.70
N CYS A 23 -48.25 14.52 -26.10
CA CYS A 23 -47.66 15.84 -26.33
C CYS A 23 -46.29 15.62 -26.98
N PHE A 24 -46.17 15.92 -28.27
CA PHE A 24 -44.90 15.93 -28.99
C PHE A 24 -44.17 17.24 -28.64
N THR A 25 -43.14 17.16 -27.79
CA THR A 25 -42.17 18.26 -27.63
C THR A 25 -40.88 17.84 -28.33
N PHE A 26 -40.57 18.50 -29.45
CA PHE A 26 -39.28 18.40 -30.12
C PHE A 26 -38.21 19.01 -29.21
N ILE A 27 -37.26 18.19 -28.73
CA ILE A 27 -36.03 18.67 -28.09
C ILE A 27 -34.92 18.58 -29.14
N THR A 28 -34.54 19.73 -29.69
CA THR A 28 -33.32 19.90 -30.47
C THR A 28 -32.12 19.73 -29.55
N VAL A 29 -31.21 18.82 -29.92
CA VAL A 29 -29.93 18.62 -29.25
C VAL A 29 -29.05 19.84 -29.56
N SER A 30 -29.03 20.79 -28.64
CA SER A 30 -28.14 21.95 -28.66
C SER A 30 -27.66 22.12 -27.23
N GLU A 31 -26.37 21.89 -27.03
CA GLU A 31 -25.62 22.14 -25.79
C GLU A 31 -26.07 21.31 -24.57
N VAL A 32 -25.16 20.48 -24.07
CA VAL A 32 -25.25 19.92 -22.71
C VAL A 32 -25.06 21.09 -21.75
N PHE A 33 -26.13 21.84 -21.51
CA PHE A 33 -26.26 22.67 -20.32
C PHE A 33 -26.27 21.70 -19.15
N VAL A 34 -25.14 21.61 -18.44
CA VAL A 34 -25.15 21.10 -17.06
C VAL A 34 -26.12 22.02 -16.32
N PRO A 35 -27.27 21.54 -15.82
CA PRO A 35 -28.18 22.40 -15.10
C PRO A 35 -27.39 22.98 -13.93
N VAL A 36 -27.38 24.31 -13.82
CA VAL A 36 -26.82 25.00 -12.65
C VAL A 36 -27.72 24.62 -11.48
N VAL A 37 -27.40 23.49 -10.85
CA VAL A 37 -28.03 23.06 -9.60
C VAL A 37 -27.62 24.11 -8.59
N ASN A 38 -28.60 24.86 -8.09
CA ASN A 38 -28.37 25.83 -7.03
C ASN A 38 -27.90 25.06 -5.78
N MET A 39 -26.58 25.04 -5.54
CA MET A 39 -25.98 24.31 -4.42
C MET A 39 -26.02 25.19 -3.17
N PRO A 40 -26.74 24.81 -2.10
CA PRO A 40 -26.75 25.59 -0.88
C PRO A 40 -25.36 25.63 -0.22
N THR A 41 -24.94 26.81 0.21
CA THR A 41 -23.77 26.98 1.07
C THR A 41 -24.22 26.90 2.53
N VAL A 42 -23.72 25.90 3.26
CA VAL A 42 -24.02 25.66 4.67
C VAL A 42 -22.80 26.07 5.49
N ASN A 43 -22.97 27.07 6.36
CA ASN A 43 -21.89 27.55 7.21
C ASN A 43 -21.84 26.76 8.52
N ILE A 44 -20.78 25.96 8.70
CA ILE A 44 -20.57 25.14 9.90
C ILE A 44 -19.22 25.52 10.50
N SER A 45 -19.20 25.91 11.77
CA SER A 45 -17.97 26.28 12.50
C SER A 45 -17.10 27.33 11.79
N GLY A 46 -17.72 28.26 11.06
CA GLY A 46 -17.03 29.32 10.32
C GLY A 46 -16.51 28.91 8.94
N VAL A 47 -16.81 27.69 8.47
CA VAL A 47 -16.47 27.19 7.14
C VAL A 47 -17.76 27.11 6.31
N GLY A 48 -17.79 27.83 5.18
CA GLY A 48 -18.86 27.74 4.19
C GLY A 48 -18.70 26.49 3.32
N ILE A 49 -19.56 25.50 3.51
CA ILE A 49 -19.55 24.25 2.76
C ILE A 49 -20.63 24.30 1.69
N GLU A 50 -20.23 24.35 0.43
CA GLU A 50 -21.14 24.13 -0.70
C GLU A 50 -21.53 22.65 -0.76
N PHE A 51 -22.83 22.35 -0.61
CA PHE A 51 -23.35 20.98 -0.59
C PHE A 51 -24.33 20.77 -1.76
N PRO A 52 -24.37 19.59 -2.42
CA PRO A 52 -25.21 19.40 -3.61
C PRO A 52 -26.72 19.49 -3.41
N HIS A 53 -27.18 19.40 -2.16
CA HIS A 53 -28.58 19.46 -1.76
C HIS A 53 -28.65 20.03 -0.35
N GLU A 54 -29.85 20.25 0.17
CA GLU A 54 -30.00 20.63 1.58
C GLU A 54 -29.61 19.43 2.48
N PRO A 55 -28.60 19.57 3.35
CA PRO A 55 -28.11 18.43 4.11
C PRO A 55 -29.10 18.00 5.20
N TYR A 56 -29.20 16.69 5.40
CA TYR A 56 -29.98 16.14 6.51
C TYR A 56 -29.37 16.49 7.87
N PRO A 57 -30.14 16.51 8.96
CA PRO A 57 -29.62 16.81 10.30
C PRO A 57 -28.41 15.96 10.71
N CYS A 58 -28.44 14.66 10.40
CA CYS A 58 -27.32 13.74 10.68
C CYS A 58 -26.08 14.02 9.82
N GLN A 59 -26.25 14.59 8.62
CA GLN A 59 -25.13 15.03 7.78
C GLN A 59 -24.52 16.31 8.34
N VAL A 60 -25.33 17.26 8.82
CA VAL A 60 -24.84 18.48 9.48
C VAL A 60 -24.02 18.14 10.73
N GLU A 61 -24.52 17.22 11.56
CA GLU A 61 -23.79 16.72 12.72
C GLU A 61 -22.47 16.04 12.32
N TYR A 62 -22.50 15.20 11.28
CA TYR A 62 -21.31 14.57 10.72
C TYR A 62 -20.26 15.60 10.24
N MET A 63 -20.67 16.61 9.48
CA MET A 63 -19.79 17.66 9.00
C MET A 63 -19.21 18.50 10.14
N LYS A 64 -19.99 18.75 11.21
CA LYS A 64 -19.55 19.50 12.39
C LYS A 64 -18.46 18.76 13.18
N GLU A 65 -18.65 17.47 13.46
CA GLU A 65 -17.66 16.66 14.17
C GLU A 65 -16.40 16.48 13.33
N LEU A 66 -16.54 16.27 12.02
CA LEU A 66 -15.42 16.23 11.10
C LEU A 66 -14.61 17.54 11.11
N LEU A 67 -15.26 18.71 11.04
CA LEU A 67 -14.57 20.00 11.15
C LEU A 67 -13.89 20.19 12.51
N THR A 68 -14.47 19.67 13.58
CA THR A 68 -13.86 19.74 14.92
C THR A 68 -12.56 18.95 14.96
N ALA A 69 -12.56 17.73 14.40
CA ALA A 69 -11.37 16.89 14.26
C ALA A 69 -10.30 17.58 13.40
N LEU A 70 -10.70 18.13 12.26
CA LEU A 70 -9.81 18.85 11.35
C LEU A 70 -9.24 20.12 12.00
N ASN A 71 -10.03 20.97 12.65
CA ASN A 71 -9.54 22.21 13.23
C ASN A 71 -8.61 21.97 14.42
N ASN A 72 -8.93 20.99 15.26
CA ASN A 72 -8.15 20.69 16.47
C ASN A 72 -7.00 19.70 16.24
N SER A 73 -6.82 19.18 15.01
CA SER A 73 -5.83 18.13 14.70
C SER A 73 -5.99 16.90 15.60
N GLN A 74 -7.24 16.45 15.77
CA GLN A 74 -7.60 15.30 16.60
C GLN A 74 -8.06 14.14 15.72
N ASN A 75 -7.70 12.91 16.10
CA ASN A 75 -8.22 11.72 15.42
C ASN A 75 -9.72 11.58 15.69
N ALA A 76 -10.46 11.07 14.69
CA ALA A 76 -11.90 10.89 14.79
C ALA A 76 -12.37 9.47 14.40
N ILE A 77 -13.37 8.95 15.11
CA ILE A 77 -14.19 7.80 14.67
C ILE A 77 -15.60 8.31 14.38
N LEU A 78 -16.02 8.21 13.14
CA LEU A 78 -17.32 8.69 12.68
C LEU A 78 -18.15 7.52 12.14
N GLU A 79 -19.13 7.05 12.91
CA GLU A 79 -20.09 6.05 12.46
C GLU A 79 -21.35 6.72 11.92
N SER A 80 -21.72 6.35 10.69
CA SER A 80 -23.03 6.71 10.14
C SER A 80 -23.58 5.59 9.26
N PRO A 81 -24.90 5.31 9.29
CA PRO A 81 -25.49 4.23 8.51
C PRO A 81 -25.20 4.32 7.01
N THR A 82 -25.25 3.19 6.31
CA THR A 82 -25.13 3.17 4.84
C THR A 82 -26.27 3.97 4.20
N GLY A 83 -25.98 4.63 3.07
CA GLY A 83 -26.96 5.45 2.36
C GLY A 83 -27.16 6.88 2.91
N THR A 84 -26.54 7.26 4.03
CA THR A 84 -26.66 8.62 4.62
C THR A 84 -25.77 9.69 3.96
N GLY A 85 -24.98 9.32 2.94
CA GLY A 85 -24.09 10.26 2.24
C GLY A 85 -22.75 10.54 2.95
N LYS A 86 -22.22 9.58 3.71
CA LYS A 86 -20.91 9.65 4.39
C LYS A 86 -19.80 10.22 3.49
N THR A 87 -19.57 9.58 2.35
CA THR A 87 -18.54 9.97 1.38
C THR A 87 -18.71 11.41 0.91
N LEU A 88 -19.95 11.84 0.67
CA LEU A 88 -20.22 13.22 0.27
C LEU A 88 -19.91 14.23 1.38
N CYS A 89 -20.33 13.93 2.62
CA CYS A 89 -20.00 14.76 3.79
C CYS A 89 -18.49 14.88 3.99
N LEU A 90 -17.76 13.76 3.88
CA LEU A 90 -16.30 13.71 4.01
C LEU A 90 -15.61 14.59 2.98
N LEU A 91 -15.96 14.43 1.69
CA LEU A 91 -15.31 15.14 0.60
C LEU A 91 -15.59 16.64 0.61
N CYS A 92 -16.87 17.04 0.68
CA CYS A 92 -17.26 18.44 0.69
C CYS A 92 -16.66 19.19 1.88
N THR A 93 -16.73 18.60 3.07
CA THR A 93 -16.19 19.24 4.29
C THR A 93 -14.67 19.37 4.23
N SER A 94 -13.96 18.31 3.82
CA SER A 94 -12.49 18.33 3.77
C SER A 94 -11.97 19.34 2.75
N LEU A 95 -12.60 19.44 1.58
CA LEU A 95 -12.21 20.40 0.54
C LEU A 95 -12.58 21.84 0.90
N ALA A 96 -13.76 22.07 1.51
CA ALA A 96 -14.12 23.37 2.05
C ALA A 96 -13.14 23.82 3.14
N TRP A 97 -12.72 22.89 4.00
CA TRP A 97 -11.76 23.14 5.06
C TRP A 97 -10.36 23.51 4.52
N ILE A 98 -9.82 22.77 3.54
CA ILE A 98 -8.56 23.13 2.86
C ILE A 98 -8.66 24.55 2.27
N SER A 99 -9.79 24.87 1.64
CA SER A 99 -10.04 26.19 1.06
C SER A 99 -10.04 27.29 2.11
N SER A 100 -10.65 27.06 3.27
CA SER A 100 -10.72 28.03 4.36
C SER A 100 -9.32 28.38 4.90
N ILE A 101 -8.42 27.39 4.96
CA ILE A 101 -7.05 27.56 5.42
C ILE A 101 -6.21 28.28 4.38
N SER A 102 -6.36 27.90 3.10
CA SER A 102 -5.64 28.54 1.99
C SER A 102 -5.99 30.03 1.87
N SER A 103 -7.26 30.39 2.09
CA SER A 103 -7.74 31.79 2.10
C SER A 103 -7.31 32.60 3.33
N GLY A 104 -6.56 32.02 4.27
CA GLY A 104 -6.03 32.74 5.44
C GLY A 104 -7.10 33.16 6.45
N VAL A 105 -8.29 32.55 6.43
CA VAL A 105 -9.30 32.75 7.46
C VAL A 105 -8.78 32.08 8.74
N SER A 106 -8.16 32.88 9.59
CA SER A 106 -7.60 32.44 10.87
C SER A 106 -8.71 31.91 11.78
N LEU A 107 -8.97 30.60 11.72
CA LEU A 107 -9.78 29.88 12.69
C LEU A 107 -8.92 29.59 13.94
N ARG A 108 -8.37 30.64 14.57
CA ARG A 108 -7.86 30.56 15.94
C ARG A 108 -9.03 30.81 16.89
N ASN A 109 -9.37 29.80 17.66
CA ASN A 109 -10.39 29.84 18.70
C ASN A 109 -10.06 30.97 19.71
N PRO A 110 -10.96 31.93 20.00
CA PRO A 110 -10.67 33.07 20.89
C PRO A 110 -10.53 32.71 22.38
N SER A 111 -10.49 31.43 22.74
CA SER A 111 -10.47 30.95 24.13
C SER A 111 -9.09 30.56 24.68
N ARG A 112 -7.99 30.69 23.92
CA ARG A 112 -6.63 30.52 24.46
C ARG A 112 -5.95 31.88 24.72
N ARG A 113 -6.12 32.42 25.93
CA ARG A 113 -5.17 33.38 26.51
C ARG A 113 -3.92 32.60 26.95
N GLU A 114 -2.85 32.67 26.18
CA GLU A 114 -1.53 32.18 26.61
C GLU A 114 -0.98 33.10 27.71
N SER A 115 -0.97 32.61 28.95
CA SER A 115 -0.05 33.08 29.97
C SER A 115 1.34 32.54 29.66
N LYS A 116 2.29 33.42 29.36
CA LYS A 116 3.72 33.11 29.18
C LYS A 116 4.23 32.19 30.32
N PRO A 117 4.83 31.02 30.05
CA PRO A 117 5.63 30.34 31.05
C PRO A 117 7.03 31.00 31.07
N SER A 118 7.50 31.28 32.28
CA SER A 118 8.83 31.79 32.58
C SER A 118 9.93 30.80 32.19
N LEU A 119 11.01 31.39 31.68
CA LEU A 119 12.29 30.82 31.27
C LEU A 119 12.85 29.70 32.17
N GLY A 120 13.33 28.63 31.54
CA GLY A 120 14.32 27.69 32.08
C GLY A 120 15.21 27.21 30.91
N PRO A 121 16.53 27.06 31.08
CA PRO A 121 17.47 27.00 29.96
C PRO A 121 17.60 25.58 29.41
N THR A 122 17.33 25.39 28.12
CA THR A 122 17.79 24.19 27.39
C THR A 122 18.94 24.58 26.48
N ILE A 123 20.04 23.89 26.72
CA ILE A 123 21.34 23.99 26.07
C ILE A 123 21.20 23.77 24.56
N CYS A 124 21.59 24.78 23.78
CA CYS A 124 21.79 24.71 22.34
C CYS A 124 23.26 24.34 22.09
N PHE A 125 23.54 23.15 21.54
CA PHE A 125 24.89 22.78 21.13
C PHE A 125 25.16 23.27 19.70
N LEU A 126 26.02 24.30 19.65
CA LEU A 126 27.04 24.63 18.63
C LEU A 126 26.61 24.78 17.16
N ALA A 127 26.33 26.02 16.77
CA ALA A 127 26.68 26.55 15.46
C ALA A 127 27.26 27.98 15.63
N ASP A 128 28.33 28.28 14.90
CA ASP A 128 29.16 29.48 15.01
C ASP A 128 28.36 30.81 14.96
N PRO A 129 28.78 31.86 15.70
CA PRO A 129 28.07 33.13 15.74
C PRO A 129 28.62 34.06 14.66
N PHE A 130 28.03 34.13 13.46
CA PHE A 130 28.04 35.32 12.57
C PHE A 130 27.27 35.04 11.26
N VAL A 131 25.94 34.86 11.34
CA VAL A 131 25.04 35.09 10.20
C VAL A 131 23.72 35.64 10.75
N GLU A 132 23.41 36.90 10.47
CA GLU A 132 22.05 37.43 10.60
C GLU A 132 21.18 36.74 9.54
N VAL A 133 20.47 35.69 9.95
CA VAL A 133 19.42 35.10 9.11
C VAL A 133 18.12 35.82 9.43
N GLU A 134 17.65 36.64 8.49
CA GLU A 134 16.29 37.15 8.47
C GLU A 134 15.30 35.97 8.61
N THR A 135 14.61 35.89 9.74
CA THR A 135 13.55 34.91 9.97
C THR A 135 12.35 35.29 9.10
N THR A 136 12.37 34.86 7.84
CA THR A 136 11.15 34.74 7.05
C THR A 136 10.31 33.66 7.73
N GLU A 137 9.19 34.04 8.35
CA GLU A 137 8.22 33.09 8.89
C GLU A 137 7.75 32.16 7.74
N LEU A 138 8.35 30.97 7.64
CA LEU A 138 7.84 29.93 6.75
C LEU A 138 6.43 29.59 7.22
N ARG A 139 5.42 30.03 6.47
CA ARG A 139 4.05 29.53 6.61
C ARG A 139 4.14 28.00 6.56
N PRO A 140 3.54 27.28 7.53
CA PRO A 140 3.55 25.82 7.49
C PRO A 140 2.95 25.36 6.15
N PRO A 141 3.50 24.29 5.54
CA PRO A 141 3.00 23.76 4.28
C PRO A 141 1.50 23.47 4.40
N LEU A 142 0.74 23.85 3.37
CA LEU A 142 -0.70 23.62 3.31
C LEU A 142 -1.00 22.13 3.53
N ALA A 143 -1.96 21.83 4.40
CA ALA A 143 -2.33 20.47 4.73
C ALA A 143 -2.91 19.75 3.50
N LYS A 144 -2.44 18.52 3.24
CA LYS A 144 -2.98 17.64 2.19
C LYS A 144 -4.01 16.69 2.80
N VAL A 145 -4.97 16.22 2.00
CA VAL A 145 -5.92 15.18 2.40
C VAL A 145 -5.67 13.92 1.60
N ILE A 146 -5.51 12.79 2.28
CA ILE A 146 -5.48 11.46 1.68
C ILE A 146 -6.81 10.77 2.00
N PHE A 147 -7.54 10.41 0.95
CA PHE A 147 -8.74 9.59 1.04
C PHE A 147 -8.38 8.16 0.67
N ALA A 148 -8.41 7.29 1.67
CA ALA A 148 -8.09 5.89 1.54
C ALA A 148 -9.36 5.03 1.60
N SER A 149 -9.46 4.03 0.73
CA SER A 149 -10.55 3.04 0.75
C SER A 149 -10.02 1.63 0.49
N ARG A 150 -10.83 0.60 0.77
CA ARG A 150 -10.41 -0.80 0.66
C ARG A 150 -10.26 -1.23 -0.79
N THR A 151 -11.19 -0.83 -1.68
CA THR A 151 -11.18 -1.26 -3.09
C THR A 151 -11.07 -0.09 -4.06
N HIS A 152 -10.50 -0.35 -5.24
CA HIS A 152 -10.48 0.62 -6.34
C HIS A 152 -11.88 1.01 -6.81
N SER A 153 -12.87 0.10 -6.75
CA SER A 153 -14.25 0.40 -7.09
C SER A 153 -14.90 1.42 -6.15
N GLN A 154 -14.58 1.36 -4.85
CA GLN A 154 -15.04 2.36 -3.88
C GLN A 154 -14.40 3.73 -4.15
N LEU A 155 -13.12 3.76 -4.50
CA LEU A 155 -12.43 4.99 -4.89
C LEU A 155 -13.05 5.62 -6.14
N ALA A 156 -13.28 4.83 -7.20
CA ALA A 156 -13.94 5.30 -8.43
C ALA A 156 -15.34 5.85 -8.15
N GLN A 157 -16.09 5.19 -7.25
CA GLN A 157 -17.39 5.71 -6.81
C GLN A 157 -17.26 7.06 -6.08
N ALA A 158 -16.28 7.22 -5.19
CA ALA A 158 -16.04 8.47 -4.48
C ALA A 158 -15.63 9.61 -5.43
N VAL A 159 -14.78 9.32 -6.44
CA VAL A 159 -14.39 10.27 -7.48
C VAL A 159 -15.60 10.70 -8.33
N LYS A 160 -16.46 9.74 -8.69
CA LYS A 160 -17.71 10.05 -9.41
C LYS A 160 -18.65 10.93 -8.60
N VAL A 161 -18.76 10.70 -7.28
CA VAL A 161 -19.51 11.59 -6.38
C VAL A 161 -18.89 12.97 -6.34
N LEU A 162 -17.56 13.08 -6.25
CA LEU A 162 -16.86 14.36 -6.21
C LEU A 162 -17.11 15.22 -7.46
N LYS A 163 -17.12 14.60 -8.65
CA LYS A 163 -17.43 15.27 -9.92
C LYS A 163 -18.83 15.91 -9.96
N GLN A 164 -19.75 15.47 -9.11
CA GLN A 164 -21.11 16.01 -9.01
C GLN A 164 -21.24 17.14 -7.98
N THR A 165 -20.12 17.60 -7.40
CA THR A 165 -20.09 18.68 -6.40
C THR A 165 -19.45 19.95 -6.98
N ALA A 166 -19.64 21.08 -6.29
CA ALA A 166 -18.98 22.33 -6.66
C ALA A 166 -17.44 22.27 -6.59
N TYR A 167 -16.87 21.26 -5.93
CA TYR A 167 -15.43 21.05 -5.80
C TYR A 167 -14.80 20.28 -6.97
N ALA A 168 -15.53 20.01 -8.06
CA ALA A 168 -15.04 19.29 -9.24
C ALA A 168 -13.87 19.98 -9.97
N HIS A 169 -13.60 21.25 -9.69
CA HIS A 169 -12.47 22.02 -10.23
C HIS A 169 -11.17 21.87 -9.42
N ARG A 170 -11.18 21.13 -8.30
CA ARG A 170 -10.03 21.00 -7.41
C ARG A 170 -8.97 20.06 -7.96
N ASN A 171 -7.72 20.32 -7.56
CA ASN A 171 -6.59 19.45 -7.91
C ASN A 171 -6.67 18.15 -7.12
N VAL A 172 -7.07 17.08 -7.82
CA VAL A 172 -7.24 15.74 -7.26
C VAL A 172 -6.35 14.77 -7.99
N SER A 173 -5.78 13.81 -7.26
CA SER A 173 -5.01 12.71 -7.84
C SER A 173 -5.59 11.37 -7.39
N VAL A 174 -5.69 10.41 -8.31
CA VAL A 174 -6.06 9.03 -8.01
C VAL A 174 -4.85 8.15 -8.30
N ILE A 175 -4.36 7.45 -7.28
CA ILE A 175 -3.23 6.52 -7.41
C ILE A 175 -3.74 5.12 -7.73
N GLY A 176 -3.27 4.56 -8.85
CA GLY A 176 -3.58 3.21 -9.30
C GLY A 176 -2.37 2.28 -9.38
N SER A 177 -2.65 0.98 -9.48
CA SER A 177 -1.62 -0.01 -9.79
C SER A 177 -1.22 0.05 -11.27
N ARG A 178 -0.09 -0.59 -11.61
CA ARG A 178 0.32 -0.73 -13.02
C ARG A 178 -0.65 -1.62 -13.81
N ASP A 179 -1.41 -2.50 -13.15
CA ASP A 179 -2.39 -3.36 -13.82
C ASP A 179 -3.52 -2.55 -14.46
N GLN A 180 -3.89 -1.44 -13.83
CA GLN A 180 -4.97 -0.58 -14.27
C GLN A 180 -4.48 0.53 -15.21
N LEU A 181 -3.27 1.07 -14.97
CA LEU A 181 -2.76 2.26 -15.66
C LEU A 181 -1.74 1.97 -16.78
N CYS A 182 -1.21 0.75 -16.90
CA CYS A 182 -0.23 0.42 -17.95
C CYS A 182 -0.91 0.09 -19.28
N LEU A 183 -0.59 0.87 -20.31
CA LEU A 183 -1.11 0.65 -21.67
C LEU A 183 -0.26 -0.32 -22.51
N LEU A 184 0.95 -0.66 -22.05
CA LEU A 184 1.89 -1.50 -22.78
C LEU A 184 1.56 -3.00 -22.58
N PRO A 185 1.13 -3.74 -23.61
CA PRO A 185 0.65 -5.13 -23.46
C PRO A 185 1.72 -6.09 -22.91
N GLU A 186 2.98 -5.95 -23.32
CA GLU A 186 4.06 -6.85 -22.91
C GLU A 186 4.36 -6.76 -21.41
N VAL A 187 4.07 -5.60 -20.80
CA VAL A 187 4.17 -5.43 -19.35
C VAL A 187 2.86 -5.85 -18.68
N ASN A 188 1.71 -5.49 -19.25
CA ASN A 188 0.43 -5.76 -18.60
C ASN A 188 0.07 -7.26 -18.55
N MET A 189 0.53 -8.05 -19.52
CA MET A 189 0.30 -9.51 -19.58
C MET A 189 1.13 -10.33 -18.59
N LEU A 190 2.08 -9.73 -17.87
CA LEU A 190 2.84 -10.44 -16.84
C LEU A 190 1.92 -10.80 -15.66
N GLU A 191 2.03 -12.01 -15.11
CA GLU A 191 1.14 -12.47 -14.03
C GLU A 191 1.43 -11.82 -12.67
N SER A 192 2.71 -11.56 -12.36
CA SER A 192 3.12 -11.02 -11.07
C SER A 192 3.28 -9.50 -11.08
N ASN A 193 2.74 -8.82 -10.07
CA ASN A 193 2.92 -7.37 -9.87
C ASN A 193 4.40 -6.98 -9.80
N SER A 194 5.23 -7.76 -9.09
CA SER A 194 6.67 -7.50 -8.98
C SER A 194 7.36 -7.55 -10.35
N ALA A 195 6.98 -8.51 -11.20
CA ALA A 195 7.48 -8.61 -12.57
C ALA A 195 7.09 -7.39 -13.42
N LYS A 196 5.84 -6.89 -13.29
CA LYS A 196 5.38 -5.66 -13.95
C LYS A 196 6.20 -4.44 -13.52
N VAL A 197 6.44 -4.29 -12.21
CA VAL A 197 7.24 -3.17 -11.67
C VAL A 197 8.65 -3.19 -12.25
N LEU A 198 9.32 -4.34 -12.21
CA LEU A 198 10.70 -4.49 -12.66
C LEU A 198 10.83 -4.26 -14.18
N ALA A 199 9.95 -4.87 -14.97
CA ALA A 199 9.91 -4.68 -16.43
C ALA A 199 9.66 -3.21 -16.80
N CYS A 200 8.70 -2.55 -16.12
CA CYS A 200 8.40 -1.14 -16.32
C CYS A 200 9.61 -0.25 -15.97
N ARG A 201 10.21 -0.44 -14.79
CA ARG A 201 11.40 0.33 -14.35
C ARG A 201 12.55 0.20 -15.33
N SER A 202 12.85 -1.01 -15.76
CA SER A 202 13.97 -1.25 -16.67
C SER A 202 13.73 -0.64 -18.06
N ARG A 203 12.48 -0.62 -18.55
CA ARG A 203 12.12 0.08 -19.80
C ARG A 203 12.17 1.60 -19.68
N VAL A 204 11.85 2.13 -18.50
CA VAL A 204 11.94 3.57 -18.21
C VAL A 204 13.41 4.01 -18.14
N GLN A 205 14.25 3.24 -17.47
CA GLN A 205 15.70 3.50 -17.39
C GLN A 205 16.37 3.45 -18.76
N THR A 206 16.05 2.43 -19.57
CA THR A 206 16.56 2.31 -20.95
C THR A 206 15.84 3.22 -21.96
N ARG A 207 14.89 4.05 -21.51
CA ARG A 207 14.03 4.91 -22.35
C ARG A 207 13.36 4.18 -23.54
N SER A 208 13.11 2.87 -23.39
CA SER A 208 12.51 2.01 -24.42
C SER A 208 10.97 1.98 -24.38
N CYS A 209 10.34 2.53 -23.35
CA CYS A 209 8.89 2.65 -23.28
C CYS A 209 8.40 3.88 -24.05
N GLU A 210 7.66 3.66 -25.15
CA GLU A 210 7.07 4.74 -25.97
C GLU A 210 6.19 5.68 -25.14
N TYR A 211 5.27 5.11 -24.34
CA TYR A 211 4.34 5.89 -23.52
C TYR A 211 5.04 6.79 -22.49
N TYR A 212 6.11 6.28 -21.86
CA TYR A 212 6.88 7.07 -20.89
C TYR A 212 7.68 8.18 -21.58
N ARG A 213 8.36 7.85 -22.68
CA ARG A 213 9.13 8.83 -23.46
C ARG A 213 8.26 9.99 -23.92
N ASN A 214 7.06 9.69 -24.42
CA ASN A 214 6.12 10.72 -24.86
C ASN A 214 5.60 11.57 -23.70
N PHE A 215 5.35 10.96 -22.53
CA PHE A 215 4.97 11.69 -21.32
C PHE A 215 6.10 12.63 -20.85
N ASP A 216 7.34 12.13 -20.81
CA ASP A 216 8.52 12.90 -20.40
C ASP A 216 8.72 14.14 -21.28
N MET A 217 8.47 14.01 -22.60
CA MET A 217 8.54 15.14 -23.54
C MET A 217 7.36 16.13 -23.44
N LYS A 218 6.17 15.68 -23.02
CA LYS A 218 4.92 16.48 -23.03
C LYS A 218 4.37 16.78 -21.64
N ARG A 219 5.19 16.62 -20.59
CA ARG A 219 4.80 16.66 -19.18
C ARG A 219 3.96 17.89 -18.82
N ASP A 220 4.46 19.08 -19.16
CA ASP A 220 3.81 20.34 -18.76
C ASP A 220 2.48 20.56 -19.48
N ASN A 221 2.44 20.28 -20.79
CA ASN A 221 1.24 20.46 -21.60
C ASN A 221 0.10 19.55 -21.10
N ILE A 222 0.41 18.27 -20.88
CA ILE A 222 -0.56 17.29 -20.39
C ILE A 222 -1.07 17.65 -19.00
N THR A 223 -0.17 18.08 -18.11
CA THR A 223 -0.54 18.49 -16.75
C THR A 223 -1.47 19.71 -16.77
N ASN A 224 -1.25 20.65 -17.68
CA ASN A 224 -2.12 21.81 -17.85
C ASN A 224 -3.48 21.43 -18.45
N THR A 225 -3.54 20.50 -19.41
CA THR A 225 -4.81 19.96 -19.92
C THR A 225 -5.61 19.29 -18.81
N LEU A 226 -4.96 18.42 -18.02
CA LEU A 226 -5.60 17.72 -16.90
C LEU A 226 -6.12 18.68 -15.84
N LYS A 227 -5.40 19.77 -15.55
CA LYS A 227 -5.87 20.82 -14.64
C LYS A 227 -7.09 21.57 -15.18
N ALA A 228 -7.20 21.72 -16.50
CA ALA A 228 -8.36 22.37 -17.12
C ALA A 228 -9.61 21.47 -17.11
N ASP A 229 -9.42 20.15 -17.25
CA ASP A 229 -10.51 19.16 -17.24
C ASP A 229 -11.08 18.90 -15.83
N GLY A 230 -10.39 19.34 -14.77
CA GLY A 230 -10.82 19.21 -13.38
C GLY A 230 -10.44 17.86 -12.75
N VAL A 231 -11.36 17.25 -12.00
CA VAL A 231 -11.14 15.95 -11.34
C VAL A 231 -11.07 14.82 -12.37
N VAL A 232 -9.96 14.09 -12.40
CA VAL A 232 -9.69 13.00 -13.35
C VAL A 232 -9.63 11.65 -12.64
N ASP A 233 -10.35 10.65 -13.15
CA ASP A 233 -10.34 9.27 -12.62
C ASP A 233 -9.35 8.38 -13.40
N ILE A 234 -9.15 7.13 -12.94
CA ILE A 234 -8.28 6.14 -13.57
C ILE A 234 -8.69 5.88 -15.03
N GLU A 235 -9.99 5.73 -15.30
CA GLU A 235 -10.54 5.46 -16.62
C GLU A 235 -10.33 6.64 -17.58
N ASP A 236 -10.43 7.86 -17.07
CA ASP A 236 -10.17 9.08 -17.84
C ASP A 236 -8.68 9.18 -18.17
N LEU A 237 -7.79 8.91 -17.21
CA LEU A 237 -6.34 8.86 -17.43
C LEU A 237 -5.95 7.82 -18.48
N VAL A 238 -6.58 6.64 -18.45
CA VAL A 238 -6.36 5.58 -19.45
C VAL A 238 -6.84 6.04 -20.83
N THR A 239 -7.99 6.69 -20.90
CA THR A 239 -8.56 7.21 -22.16
C THR A 239 -7.68 8.31 -22.75
N LEU A 240 -7.21 9.24 -21.91
CA LEU A 240 -6.26 10.29 -22.30
C LEU A 240 -4.92 9.70 -22.73
N GLY A 241 -4.39 8.72 -22.01
CA GLY A 241 -3.13 8.07 -22.37
C GLY A 241 -3.21 7.33 -23.71
N LYS A 242 -4.37 6.76 -24.04
CA LYS A 242 -4.62 6.13 -25.35
C LYS A 242 -4.66 7.17 -26.47
N SER A 243 -5.33 8.30 -26.29
CA SER A 243 -5.45 9.35 -27.31
C SER A 243 -4.13 10.10 -27.52
N THR A 244 -3.39 10.39 -26.44
CA THR A 244 -2.15 11.17 -26.46
C THR A 244 -0.87 10.32 -26.59
N ARG A 245 -1.00 8.98 -26.52
CA ARG A 245 0.10 8.00 -26.42
C ARG A 245 1.10 8.31 -25.30
N CYS A 246 0.62 8.79 -24.18
CA CYS A 246 1.43 9.11 -23.01
C CYS A 246 1.07 8.17 -21.84
N CYS A 247 1.99 7.96 -20.90
CA CYS A 247 1.84 6.94 -19.86
C CYS A 247 0.90 7.38 -18.71
N PRO A 248 -0.29 6.76 -18.55
CA PRO A 248 -1.24 7.11 -17.47
C PRO A 248 -0.65 6.91 -16.07
N TYR A 249 0.18 5.88 -15.91
CA TYR A 249 0.83 5.59 -14.63
C TYR A 249 1.70 6.76 -14.14
N TYR A 250 2.56 7.31 -15.00
CA TYR A 250 3.40 8.44 -14.61
C TYR A 250 2.64 9.76 -14.57
N MET A 251 1.59 9.94 -15.38
CA MET A 251 0.65 11.06 -15.25
C MET A 251 0.03 11.12 -13.84
N SER A 252 -0.50 10.00 -13.34
CA SER A 252 -1.12 9.95 -12.00
C SER A 252 -0.14 10.35 -10.88
N ARG A 253 1.13 9.92 -10.99
CA ARG A 253 2.20 10.24 -10.03
C ARG A 253 2.58 11.70 -10.06
N GLU A 254 2.54 12.33 -11.24
CA GLU A 254 2.82 13.76 -11.38
C GLU A 254 1.71 14.61 -10.77
N LEU A 255 0.44 14.24 -11.03
CA LEU A 255 -0.72 14.91 -10.44
C LEU A 255 -0.69 14.87 -8.91
N LYS A 256 -0.18 13.78 -8.32
CA LYS A 256 -0.06 13.59 -6.86
C LYS A 256 0.71 14.73 -6.18
N SER A 257 1.77 15.24 -6.81
CA SER A 257 2.65 16.24 -6.17
C SER A 257 1.95 17.56 -5.90
N ASN A 258 0.98 17.93 -6.75
CA ASN A 258 0.25 19.19 -6.68
C ASN A 258 -1.22 19.03 -6.23
N ALA A 259 -1.61 17.83 -5.77
CA ALA A 259 -3.00 17.54 -5.40
C ALA A 259 -3.30 17.97 -3.96
N ASP A 260 -4.47 18.58 -3.78
CA ASP A 260 -5.04 18.89 -2.45
C ASP A 260 -5.63 17.63 -1.81
N LEU A 261 -6.20 16.74 -2.65
CA LEU A 261 -6.84 15.50 -2.28
C LEU A 261 -6.29 14.33 -3.10
N ILE A 262 -5.83 13.28 -2.43
CA ILE A 262 -5.27 12.09 -3.05
C ILE A 262 -6.11 10.87 -2.69
N PHE A 263 -6.67 10.21 -3.70
CA PHE A 263 -7.35 8.92 -3.57
C PHE A 263 -6.35 7.77 -3.72
N MET A 264 -6.32 6.85 -2.76
CA MET A 264 -5.46 5.66 -2.83
C MET A 264 -6.03 4.48 -2.04
N PRO A 265 -5.63 3.23 -2.34
CA PRO A 265 -6.03 2.09 -1.51
C PRO A 265 -5.30 2.06 -0.16
N TYR A 266 -5.88 1.39 0.85
CA TYR A 266 -5.30 1.28 2.20
C TYR A 266 -3.84 0.82 2.22
N ASN A 267 -3.51 -0.21 1.44
CA ASN A 267 -2.17 -0.80 1.42
C ASN A 267 -1.10 0.18 0.93
N TYR A 268 -1.44 1.18 0.11
CA TYR A 268 -0.45 2.18 -0.34
C TYR A 268 0.00 3.09 0.80
N LEU A 269 -0.86 3.26 1.80
CA LEU A 269 -0.63 4.12 2.95
C LEU A 269 -0.04 3.34 4.13
N LEU A 270 -0.58 2.16 4.44
CA LEU A 270 -0.21 1.37 5.61
C LEU A 270 1.11 0.62 5.42
N ASP A 271 1.37 0.07 4.23
CA ASP A 271 2.62 -0.60 3.92
C ASP A 271 3.76 0.43 3.74
N PRO A 272 4.77 0.46 4.62
CA PRO A 272 5.88 1.41 4.51
C PRO A 272 6.67 1.27 3.21
N LYS A 273 6.76 0.08 2.63
CA LYS A 273 7.48 -0.19 1.36
C LYS A 273 6.78 0.49 0.20
N ILE A 274 5.47 0.32 0.10
CA ILE A 274 4.67 0.96 -0.96
C ILE A 274 4.65 2.47 -0.75
N ARG A 275 4.54 2.93 0.50
CA ARG A 275 4.58 4.36 0.83
C ARG A 275 5.87 5.05 0.37
N ARG A 276 7.03 4.44 0.64
CA ARG A 276 8.35 4.90 0.15
C ARG A 276 8.43 4.85 -1.38
N LEU A 277 7.93 3.78 -1.99
CA LEU A 277 7.93 3.61 -3.45
C LEU A 277 7.18 4.73 -4.19
N TYR A 278 6.05 5.15 -3.65
CA TYR A 278 5.20 6.21 -4.22
C TYR A 278 5.55 7.61 -3.70
N ASN A 279 6.57 7.72 -2.84
CA ASN A 279 7.03 8.95 -2.20
C ASN A 279 5.86 9.74 -1.56
N ILE A 280 5.01 9.05 -0.78
CA ILE A 280 3.85 9.66 -0.15
C ILE A 280 4.31 10.40 1.11
N GLU A 281 4.06 11.72 1.13
CA GLU A 281 4.38 12.60 2.25
C GLU A 281 3.27 12.58 3.30
N LEU A 282 3.64 12.33 4.56
CA LEU A 282 2.70 12.24 5.67
C LEU A 282 2.68 13.50 6.56
N ASP A 283 3.71 14.34 6.46
CA ASP A 283 3.85 15.52 7.31
C ASP A 283 2.71 16.50 7.09
N ASN A 284 2.01 16.87 8.17
CA ASN A 284 0.84 17.74 8.15
C ASN A 284 -0.32 17.25 7.24
N THR A 285 -0.39 15.94 6.96
CA THR A 285 -1.43 15.33 6.11
C THR A 285 -2.60 14.80 6.94
N VAL A 286 -3.82 15.05 6.48
CA VAL A 286 -5.05 14.45 7.01
C VAL A 286 -5.30 13.12 6.31
N VAL A 287 -5.47 12.04 7.07
CA VAL A 287 -5.73 10.71 6.53
C VAL A 287 -7.17 10.31 6.84
N ILE A 288 -7.94 9.97 5.81
CA ILE A 288 -9.32 9.48 5.93
C ILE A 288 -9.34 8.03 5.47
N PHE A 289 -9.76 7.11 6.34
CA PHE A 289 -10.03 5.71 5.98
C PHE A 289 -11.54 5.50 5.89
N ASP A 290 -12.06 5.39 4.66
CA ASP A 290 -13.46 5.10 4.38
C ASP A 290 -13.71 3.60 4.28
N GLU A 291 -14.81 3.14 4.89
CA GLU A 291 -15.15 1.74 5.13
C GLU A 291 -14.13 0.98 6.01
N ALA A 292 -13.65 1.64 7.07
CA ALA A 292 -12.60 1.17 7.97
C ALA A 292 -12.92 -0.06 8.86
N HIS A 293 -13.94 -0.86 8.56
CA HIS A 293 -14.29 -2.05 9.35
C HIS A 293 -13.30 -3.22 9.16
N ASN A 294 -12.40 -3.17 8.18
CA ASN A 294 -11.33 -4.16 7.98
C ASN A 294 -9.93 -3.58 8.22
N ILE A 295 -9.83 -2.40 8.81
CA ILE A 295 -8.53 -1.72 8.96
C ILE A 295 -7.53 -2.56 9.77
N GLU A 296 -8.02 -3.28 10.80
CA GLU A 296 -7.22 -4.15 11.66
C GLU A 296 -6.48 -5.21 10.84
N GLN A 297 -7.21 -6.02 10.08
CA GLN A 297 -6.63 -7.06 9.25
C GLN A 297 -5.63 -6.49 8.22
N VAL A 298 -5.94 -5.35 7.59
CA VAL A 298 -5.03 -4.75 6.61
C VAL A 298 -3.74 -4.24 7.26
N CYS A 299 -3.82 -3.73 8.50
CA CYS A 299 -2.64 -3.36 9.28
C CYS A 299 -1.77 -4.56 9.66
N GLU A 300 -2.39 -5.67 10.09
CA GLU A 300 -1.70 -6.92 10.41
C GLU A 300 -1.01 -7.52 9.19
N ASP A 301 -1.72 -7.59 8.06
CA ASP A 301 -1.20 -8.10 6.78
C ASP A 301 -0.03 -7.24 6.28
N ALA A 302 -0.12 -5.90 6.37
CA ALA A 302 0.92 -4.99 5.92
C ALA A 302 2.22 -5.08 6.75
N ALA A 303 2.12 -5.49 8.01
CA ALA A 303 3.27 -5.64 8.91
C ALA A 303 3.82 -7.07 8.95
N SER A 304 3.11 -8.05 8.40
CA SER A 304 3.48 -9.47 8.39
C SER A 304 4.35 -9.82 7.19
N VAL A 305 5.29 -10.74 7.38
CA VAL A 305 6.19 -11.22 6.32
C VAL A 305 6.37 -12.73 6.40
N PHE A 306 6.67 -13.38 5.27
CA PHE A 306 6.94 -14.81 5.23
C PHE A 306 8.16 -15.11 4.36
N LEU A 307 8.89 -16.16 4.71
CA LEU A 307 10.06 -16.65 3.99
C LEU A 307 9.93 -18.16 3.80
N ALA A 308 9.79 -18.60 2.55
CA ALA A 308 9.79 -20.01 2.20
C ALA A 308 11.21 -20.51 1.92
N SER A 309 11.47 -21.79 2.18
CA SER A 309 12.78 -22.40 1.96
C SER A 309 13.13 -22.44 0.47
N SER A 310 12.14 -22.63 -0.40
CA SER A 310 12.29 -22.47 -1.86
C SER A 310 12.76 -21.07 -2.30
N VAL A 311 12.32 -20.02 -1.60
CA VAL A 311 12.73 -18.62 -1.86
C VAL A 311 14.17 -18.40 -1.38
N LEU A 312 14.53 -18.95 -0.22
CA LEU A 312 15.89 -18.90 0.31
C LEU A 312 16.89 -19.60 -0.63
N ALA A 313 16.58 -20.83 -1.07
CA ALA A 313 17.38 -21.56 -2.04
C ALA A 313 17.55 -20.79 -3.37
N SER A 314 16.46 -20.18 -3.87
CA SER A 314 16.49 -19.36 -5.09
C SER A 314 17.40 -18.14 -4.96
N ALA A 315 17.48 -17.55 -3.77
CA ALA A 315 18.35 -16.41 -3.49
C ALA A 315 19.82 -16.81 -3.41
N ILE A 316 20.13 -17.95 -2.81
CA ILE A 316 21.48 -18.51 -2.75
C ILE A 316 22.01 -18.79 -4.16
N GLU A 317 21.21 -19.43 -5.01
CA GLU A 317 21.58 -19.70 -6.41
C GLU A 317 21.70 -18.41 -7.24
N TYR A 318 20.86 -17.42 -6.95
CA TYR A 318 21.00 -16.11 -7.58
C TYR A 318 22.32 -15.42 -7.21
N LEU A 319 22.69 -15.42 -5.93
CA LEU A 319 23.98 -14.88 -5.49
C LEU A 319 25.16 -15.65 -6.08
N ARG A 320 25.03 -16.97 -6.29
CA ARG A 320 26.04 -17.75 -7.02
C ARG A 320 26.27 -17.19 -8.41
N THR A 321 25.20 -16.99 -9.17
CA THR A 321 25.28 -16.42 -10.52
C THR A 321 25.91 -15.03 -10.51
N VAL A 322 25.57 -14.18 -9.52
CA VAL A 322 26.18 -12.85 -9.36
C VAL A 322 27.68 -12.97 -9.11
N CYS A 323 28.10 -13.85 -8.20
CA CYS A 323 29.51 -14.06 -7.87
C CYS A 323 30.30 -14.55 -9.09
N GLU A 324 29.75 -15.50 -9.86
CA GLU A 324 30.39 -16.01 -11.09
C GLU A 324 30.60 -14.89 -12.12
N VAL A 325 29.62 -13.99 -12.30
CA VAL A 325 29.75 -12.85 -13.22
C VAL A 325 30.77 -11.84 -12.73
N VAL A 326 30.77 -11.51 -11.43
CA VAL A 326 31.75 -10.59 -10.84
C VAL A 326 33.16 -11.17 -10.95
N PHE A 327 33.34 -12.47 -10.66
CA PHE A 327 34.63 -13.16 -10.75
C PHE A 327 35.19 -13.20 -12.17
N ASN A 328 34.35 -13.51 -13.18
CA ASN A 328 34.78 -13.46 -14.58
C ASN A 328 35.16 -12.04 -15.00
N SER A 329 34.38 -11.04 -14.56
CA SER A 329 34.69 -9.62 -14.83
C SER A 329 36.00 -9.16 -14.20
N THR A 330 36.39 -9.71 -13.04
CA THR A 330 37.68 -9.42 -12.40
C THR A 330 38.85 -10.13 -13.08
N ASN A 331 38.66 -11.37 -13.57
CA ASN A 331 39.71 -12.08 -14.31
C ASN A 331 39.97 -11.45 -15.68
N ASP A 332 38.94 -10.97 -16.36
CA ASP A 332 39.08 -10.23 -17.63
C ASP A 332 39.96 -8.97 -17.47
N LEU A 333 39.98 -8.34 -16.28
CA LEU A 333 40.87 -7.21 -15.97
C LEU A 333 42.31 -7.66 -15.76
N VAL A 334 42.53 -8.79 -15.08
CA VAL A 334 43.88 -9.34 -14.87
C VAL A 334 44.48 -9.80 -16.20
N ASP A 335 43.68 -10.40 -17.08
CA ASP A 335 44.11 -10.78 -18.42
C ASP A 335 44.30 -9.56 -19.32
N ALA A 336 43.45 -8.53 -19.25
CA ALA A 336 43.62 -7.28 -19.99
C ALA A 336 44.85 -6.46 -19.51
N ASP A 337 45.14 -6.42 -18.20
CA ASP A 337 46.36 -5.80 -17.67
C ASP A 337 47.60 -6.62 -18.06
N ASN A 338 47.54 -7.95 -18.00
CA ASN A 338 48.65 -8.81 -18.43
C ASN A 338 48.88 -8.75 -19.95
N GLN A 339 47.85 -8.52 -20.74
CA GLN A 339 47.93 -8.36 -22.19
C GLN A 339 48.38 -6.94 -22.57
N ALA A 340 47.92 -5.89 -21.87
CA ALA A 340 48.41 -4.53 -22.00
C ALA A 340 49.89 -4.42 -21.58
N VAL A 341 50.33 -5.11 -20.53
CA VAL A 341 51.75 -5.17 -20.11
C VAL A 341 52.60 -5.94 -21.14
N ARG A 342 52.03 -6.90 -21.88
CA ARG A 342 52.72 -7.59 -22.99
C ARG A 342 52.72 -6.79 -24.30
N GLU A 343 51.75 -5.90 -24.51
CA GLU A 343 51.66 -5.05 -25.71
C GLU A 343 52.34 -3.67 -25.54
N LEU A 344 52.62 -3.25 -24.30
CA LEU A 344 53.40 -2.04 -23.97
C LEU A 344 54.88 -2.14 -24.36
N ASP A 345 55.41 -3.33 -24.62
CA ASP A 345 56.76 -3.51 -25.20
C ASP A 345 56.76 -3.48 -26.75
N ALA A 346 55.61 -3.34 -27.41
CA ALA A 346 55.54 -3.44 -28.87
C ALA A 346 54.93 -2.24 -29.61
N ASN A 347 54.11 -1.37 -29.02
CA ASN A 347 53.68 -0.14 -29.71
C ASN A 347 53.15 0.94 -28.76
N ALA A 348 53.97 1.96 -28.52
CA ALA A 348 53.52 3.24 -28.00
C ALA A 348 52.73 3.98 -29.08
N ASN A 349 51.39 3.89 -29.04
CA ASN A 349 50.42 4.92 -29.45
C ASN A 349 49.04 4.26 -29.62
N VAL A 350 48.07 4.65 -28.78
CA VAL A 350 46.73 5.15 -29.16
C VAL A 350 45.95 5.44 -27.86
N LEU A 351 45.83 6.74 -27.56
CA LEU A 351 44.73 7.28 -26.76
C LEU A 351 43.41 7.19 -27.58
N THR A 352 42.29 7.19 -26.86
CA THR A 352 40.86 7.23 -27.27
C THR A 352 40.20 5.84 -27.18
N ALA A 353 39.04 5.62 -26.56
CA ALA A 353 37.90 6.50 -26.37
C ALA A 353 37.16 6.29 -25.03
N LEU A 354 36.69 7.39 -24.45
CA LEU A 354 35.64 7.44 -23.44
C LEU A 354 34.31 7.01 -24.09
N ASP A 355 33.97 5.73 -23.96
CA ASP A 355 32.68 5.19 -24.39
C ASP A 355 31.61 5.45 -23.32
N ILE A 356 30.73 6.41 -23.60
CA ILE A 356 29.65 6.89 -22.70
C ILE A 356 28.48 5.87 -22.60
N THR A 357 28.58 4.72 -23.27
CA THR A 357 27.60 3.61 -23.24
C THR A 357 27.77 2.64 -22.07
N ARG A 358 28.90 2.67 -21.34
CA ARG A 358 29.26 1.66 -20.29
C ARG A 358 28.87 2.01 -18.84
N ALA A 359 27.88 2.87 -18.62
CA ALA A 359 27.47 3.23 -17.26
C ALA A 359 26.90 2.05 -16.44
N GLY A 360 26.36 1.01 -17.11
CA GLY A 360 25.81 -0.19 -16.47
C GLY A 360 26.86 -1.19 -15.96
N GLU A 361 27.96 -1.39 -16.71
CA GLU A 361 29.04 -2.31 -16.35
C GLU A 361 29.81 -1.86 -15.09
N ASN A 362 29.95 -0.54 -14.89
CA ASN A 362 30.70 0.03 -13.78
C ASN A 362 30.11 -0.30 -12.40
N LYS A 363 28.79 -0.55 -12.31
CA LYS A 363 28.14 -0.92 -11.04
C LYS A 363 28.31 -2.40 -10.65
N ILE A 364 28.48 -3.28 -11.62
CA ILE A 364 28.80 -4.70 -11.33
C ILE A 364 30.25 -4.79 -10.86
N ARG A 365 31.15 -3.98 -11.45
CA ARG A 365 32.57 -3.87 -11.07
C ARG A 365 32.79 -3.25 -9.69
N SER A 366 31.83 -2.49 -9.15
CA SER A 366 31.93 -1.91 -7.80
C SER A 366 31.48 -2.87 -6.68
N LEU A 367 30.94 -4.04 -7.01
CA LEU A 367 30.51 -5.00 -6.00
C LEU A 367 31.73 -5.60 -5.29
N ASN A 368 31.75 -5.53 -3.96
CA ASN A 368 32.82 -6.13 -3.18
C ASN A 368 32.62 -7.66 -3.13
N LEU A 369 33.48 -8.39 -3.83
CA LEU A 369 33.43 -9.85 -3.91
C LEU A 369 33.54 -10.52 -2.52
N GLU A 370 34.34 -9.97 -1.60
CA GLU A 370 34.47 -10.51 -0.24
C GLU A 370 33.14 -10.43 0.54
N ARG A 371 32.41 -9.31 0.40
CA ARG A 371 31.08 -9.14 1.01
C ARG A 371 30.04 -10.07 0.40
N LEU A 372 30.08 -10.26 -0.92
CA LEU A 372 29.19 -11.20 -1.62
C LEU A 372 29.45 -12.66 -1.22
N LEU A 373 30.72 -13.03 -1.08
CA LEU A 373 31.13 -14.36 -0.62
C LEU A 373 30.77 -14.59 0.84
N LEU A 374 30.84 -13.58 1.70
CA LEU A 374 30.38 -13.67 3.09
C LEU A 374 28.85 -13.87 3.16
N LEU A 375 28.09 -13.15 2.32
CA LEU A 375 26.64 -13.22 2.28
C LEU A 375 26.13 -14.55 1.69
N LYS A 376 26.70 -14.98 0.55
CA LYS A 376 26.37 -16.25 -0.14
C LYS A 376 26.94 -17.45 0.60
N GLY A 377 28.25 -17.45 0.80
CA GLY A 377 29.09 -18.59 1.14
C GLY A 377 29.63 -19.31 -0.10
N GLU A 378 30.94 -19.27 -0.29
CA GLU A 378 31.63 -20.32 -1.05
C GLU A 378 32.92 -20.70 -0.30
N LEU A 379 33.26 -21.98 -0.38
CA LEU A 379 34.28 -22.64 0.43
C LEU A 379 35.69 -22.14 0.07
N LEU A 380 36.19 -21.09 0.74
CA LEU A 380 37.59 -20.72 0.64
C LEU A 380 38.42 -21.61 1.58
N LYS A 381 39.08 -22.63 1.02
CA LYS A 381 40.15 -23.36 1.70
C LYS A 381 41.31 -22.40 1.97
N LEU A 382 41.41 -21.89 3.20
CA LEU A 382 42.54 -21.08 3.63
C LEU A 382 43.70 -21.94 4.18
N SER A 383 43.44 -23.20 4.61
CA SER A 383 44.42 -24.12 5.22
C SER A 383 43.86 -25.57 5.28
N GLU A 384 44.74 -26.58 5.43
CA GLU A 384 44.35 -28.01 5.56
C GLU A 384 43.50 -28.30 6.81
N ASN A 385 43.55 -27.47 7.86
CA ASN A 385 42.93 -27.77 9.15
C ASN A 385 41.97 -26.71 9.73
N ASP A 386 41.79 -25.56 9.08
CA ASP A 386 40.84 -24.53 9.52
C ASP A 386 39.85 -24.20 8.42
N TRP A 387 38.60 -24.62 8.63
CA TRP A 387 37.46 -24.29 7.79
C TRP A 387 36.76 -23.09 8.42
N LEU A 388 36.87 -21.89 7.83
CA LEU A 388 35.96 -20.81 8.19
C LEU A 388 34.58 -21.16 7.61
N ASN A 389 33.77 -21.80 8.45
CA ASN A 389 32.52 -22.41 8.05
C ASN A 389 31.42 -21.37 7.89
N SER A 390 30.76 -21.49 6.74
CA SER A 390 29.39 -21.07 6.43
C SER A 390 29.15 -19.60 6.10
N GLY A 391 28.87 -19.31 4.82
CA GLY A 391 28.25 -18.04 4.45
C GLY A 391 26.86 -17.90 5.04
N GLN A 392 26.43 -16.65 5.25
CA GLN A 392 25.30 -16.33 6.12
C GLN A 392 23.98 -16.98 5.64
N LEU A 393 23.68 -16.94 4.34
CA LEU A 393 22.42 -17.49 3.83
C LEU A 393 22.42 -19.03 3.75
N ILE A 394 23.55 -19.66 3.41
CA ILE A 394 23.67 -21.12 3.41
C ILE A 394 23.57 -21.67 4.85
N GLU A 395 24.20 -21.01 5.82
CA GLU A 395 24.06 -21.40 7.22
C GLU A 395 22.63 -21.25 7.71
N LEU A 396 21.95 -20.16 7.31
CA LEU A 396 20.55 -19.96 7.62
C LEU A 396 19.67 -21.09 7.03
N GLU A 397 19.90 -21.48 5.78
CA GLU A 397 19.18 -22.61 5.14
C GLU A 397 19.42 -23.91 5.92
N ARG A 398 20.68 -24.22 6.25
CA ARG A 398 21.04 -25.40 7.06
C ARG A 398 20.37 -25.42 8.42
N LEU A 399 20.33 -24.28 9.10
CA LEU A 399 19.71 -24.13 10.42
C LEU A 399 18.18 -24.25 10.35
N VAL A 400 17.56 -23.69 9.31
CA VAL A 400 16.11 -23.78 9.07
C VAL A 400 15.71 -25.22 8.76
N ASP A 401 16.45 -25.93 7.90
CA ASP A 401 16.19 -27.33 7.56
C ASP A 401 16.43 -28.29 8.74
N GLY A 402 17.36 -27.94 9.63
CA GLY A 402 17.66 -28.70 10.84
C GLY A 402 16.57 -28.66 11.92
N LEU A 403 15.52 -27.85 11.77
CA LEU A 403 14.43 -27.76 12.75
C LEU A 403 13.50 -28.98 12.69
N GLU A 404 13.17 -29.53 13.86
CA GLU A 404 12.14 -30.56 14.01
C GLU A 404 10.75 -29.90 14.11
N ILE A 405 9.88 -30.18 13.14
CA ILE A 405 8.56 -29.53 13.01
C ILE A 405 7.44 -30.56 13.22
N PRO A 406 6.55 -30.35 14.22
CA PRO A 406 5.35 -31.15 14.39
C PRO A 406 4.34 -30.96 13.24
N GLU A 407 3.44 -31.92 13.00
CA GLU A 407 2.38 -31.78 11.97
C GLU A 407 1.50 -30.52 12.14
N ALA A 408 1.28 -30.08 13.38
CA ALA A 408 0.52 -28.87 13.70
C ALA A 408 1.28 -27.55 13.41
N GLY A 409 2.59 -27.61 13.11
CA GLY A 409 3.49 -26.47 13.02
C GLY A 409 4.16 -26.11 14.35
N LEU A 410 5.16 -25.23 14.28
CA LEU A 410 5.98 -24.78 15.41
C LEU A 410 5.80 -23.27 15.62
N THR A 411 5.28 -22.87 16.79
CA THR A 411 5.18 -21.46 17.18
C THR A 411 6.33 -21.05 18.11
N LYS A 412 6.98 -19.93 17.82
CA LYS A 412 8.10 -19.37 18.61
C LYS A 412 8.01 -17.84 18.72
N GLU A 413 8.76 -17.28 19.66
CA GLU A 413 8.92 -15.83 19.81
C GLU A 413 10.03 -15.28 18.91
N THR A 414 10.07 -13.96 18.71
CA THR A 414 11.08 -13.26 17.91
C THR A 414 12.52 -13.56 18.34
N GLU A 415 12.75 -13.81 19.63
CA GLU A 415 14.10 -14.11 20.15
C GLU A 415 14.70 -15.38 19.55
N PHE A 416 13.87 -16.39 19.27
CA PHE A 416 14.31 -17.60 18.60
C PHE A 416 14.81 -17.32 17.19
N LEU A 417 14.12 -16.44 16.45
CA LEU A 417 14.52 -16.07 15.09
C LEU A 417 15.81 -15.24 15.08
N LEU A 418 15.98 -14.34 16.07
CA LEU A 418 17.21 -13.57 16.23
C LEU A 418 18.39 -14.45 16.64
N ASP A 419 18.19 -15.48 17.45
CA ASP A 419 19.21 -16.49 17.76
C ASP A 419 19.59 -17.30 16.52
N LEU A 420 18.61 -17.70 15.70
CA LEU A 420 18.84 -18.39 14.43
C LEU A 420 19.69 -17.54 13.48
N PHE A 421 19.35 -16.26 13.33
CA PHE A 421 20.12 -15.30 12.55
C PHE A 421 21.51 -15.07 13.13
N GLY A 422 21.64 -14.97 14.45
CA GLY A 422 22.93 -14.83 15.13
C GLY A 422 23.86 -16.00 14.87
N ARG A 423 23.35 -17.23 14.88
CA ARG A 423 24.11 -18.45 14.51
C ARG A 423 24.52 -18.45 13.04
N ALA A 424 23.69 -17.90 12.17
CA ALA A 424 24.02 -17.67 10.76
C ALA A 424 24.95 -16.47 10.53
N GLY A 425 25.44 -15.79 11.57
CA GLY A 425 26.31 -14.62 11.45
C GLY A 425 25.58 -13.32 11.07
N ILE A 426 24.25 -13.31 11.05
CA ILE A 426 23.41 -12.13 10.83
C ILE A 426 22.98 -11.58 12.19
N THR A 427 23.74 -10.60 12.70
CA THR A 427 23.51 -9.96 13.99
C THR A 427 23.12 -8.50 13.79
N ARG A 428 22.73 -7.80 14.87
CA ARG A 428 22.49 -6.35 14.83
C ARG A 428 23.70 -5.54 14.36
N SER A 429 24.92 -6.02 14.59
CA SER A 429 26.14 -5.36 14.16
C SER A 429 26.45 -5.57 12.68
N THR A 430 26.08 -6.73 12.13
CA THR A 430 26.33 -7.07 10.73
C THR A 430 25.15 -6.71 9.81
N LYS A 431 23.97 -6.38 10.37
CA LYS A 431 22.75 -6.08 9.60
C LYS A 431 22.96 -4.99 8.54
N GLU A 432 23.68 -3.92 8.87
CA GLU A 432 23.88 -2.78 7.96
C GLU A 432 24.69 -3.20 6.75
N ILE A 433 25.78 -3.93 6.97
CA ILE A 433 26.61 -4.50 5.90
C ILE A 433 25.81 -5.47 5.03
N VAL A 434 24.98 -6.32 5.64
CA VAL A 434 24.10 -7.25 4.91
C VAL A 434 23.09 -6.49 4.05
N PHE A 435 22.46 -5.45 4.59
CA PHE A 435 21.50 -4.64 3.84
C PHE A 435 22.16 -3.84 2.72
N GLU A 436 23.32 -3.21 2.96
CA GLU A 436 24.10 -2.53 1.93
C GLU A 436 24.47 -3.49 0.80
N THR A 437 24.99 -4.68 1.14
CA THR A 437 25.37 -5.69 0.15
C THR A 437 24.17 -6.14 -0.68
N ILE A 438 23.02 -6.39 -0.04
CA ILE A 438 21.79 -6.75 -0.75
C ILE A 438 21.32 -5.60 -1.67
N GLU A 439 21.36 -4.35 -1.20
CA GLU A 439 20.96 -3.18 -2.00
C GLU A 439 21.90 -2.93 -3.18
N GLU A 440 23.21 -3.13 -3.01
CA GLU A 440 24.20 -3.11 -4.07
C GLU A 440 23.91 -4.19 -5.13
N VAL A 441 23.63 -5.43 -4.71
CA VAL A 441 23.24 -6.54 -5.60
C VAL A 441 21.95 -6.19 -6.36
N LEU A 442 20.93 -5.67 -5.69
CA LEU A 442 19.66 -5.28 -6.31
C LEU A 442 19.85 -4.12 -7.31
N SER A 443 20.73 -3.17 -7.02
CA SER A 443 21.09 -2.06 -7.90
C SER A 443 21.88 -2.53 -9.13
N ALA A 444 22.82 -3.46 -8.95
CA ALA A 444 23.58 -4.09 -10.03
C ALA A 444 22.66 -4.94 -10.93
N ALA A 445 21.76 -5.72 -10.34
CA ALA A 445 20.73 -6.50 -11.04
C ALA A 445 19.84 -5.63 -11.94
N ALA A 446 19.45 -4.44 -11.47
CA ALA A 446 18.63 -3.52 -12.23
C ALA A 446 19.36 -2.92 -13.44
N SER A 447 20.70 -2.84 -13.37
CA SER A 447 21.56 -2.22 -14.39
C SER A 447 22.24 -3.24 -15.32
N ALA A 448 22.12 -4.54 -15.04
CA ALA A 448 22.78 -5.61 -15.78
C ALA A 448 22.14 -5.88 -17.16
N GLU A 449 22.98 -5.97 -18.18
CA GLU A 449 22.56 -6.40 -19.54
C GLU A 449 22.29 -7.91 -19.60
N ASN A 450 22.96 -8.69 -18.75
CA ASN A 450 22.79 -10.13 -18.65
C ASN A 450 21.37 -10.52 -18.21
N LEU A 451 20.64 -11.21 -19.09
CA LEU A 451 19.26 -11.70 -18.85
C LEU A 451 19.13 -12.55 -17.57
N LYS A 452 20.19 -13.29 -17.20
CA LYS A 452 20.24 -14.11 -15.97
C LYS A 452 20.30 -13.27 -14.68
N LEU A 453 20.92 -12.08 -14.72
CA LEU A 453 21.07 -11.20 -13.56
C LEU A 453 19.86 -10.26 -13.36
N ARG A 454 19.06 -10.02 -14.39
CA ARG A 454 17.96 -9.03 -14.35
C ARG A 454 16.80 -9.39 -13.42
N LYS A 455 16.72 -10.63 -12.95
CA LYS A 455 15.67 -11.10 -12.04
C LYS A 455 16.31 -11.55 -10.71
N PRO A 456 16.42 -10.66 -9.71
CA PRO A 456 16.86 -11.07 -8.37
C PRO A 456 15.80 -11.96 -7.74
N LYS A 457 15.94 -13.28 -7.89
CA LYS A 457 15.01 -14.25 -7.31
C LYS A 457 15.29 -14.34 -5.81
N GLY A 458 14.28 -14.07 -4.97
CA GLY A 458 14.33 -14.29 -3.53
C GLY A 458 15.15 -13.28 -2.70
N ILE A 459 16.10 -12.56 -3.31
CA ILE A 459 16.93 -11.57 -2.57
C ILE A 459 16.10 -10.40 -2.03
N SER A 460 15.11 -9.92 -2.78
CA SER A 460 14.21 -8.86 -2.29
C SER A 460 13.37 -9.32 -1.10
N GLU A 461 12.89 -10.55 -1.14
CA GLU A 461 12.06 -11.19 -0.12
C GLU A 461 12.86 -11.44 1.16
N ILE A 462 14.12 -11.88 1.04
CA ILE A 462 15.04 -12.00 2.18
C ILE A 462 15.32 -10.62 2.79
N SER A 463 15.60 -9.60 1.97
CA SER A 463 15.81 -8.23 2.46
C SER A 463 14.62 -7.74 3.28
N GLU A 464 13.41 -7.95 2.77
CA GLU A 464 12.16 -7.59 3.42
C GLU A 464 11.93 -8.35 4.73
N PHE A 465 12.15 -9.67 4.71
CA PHE A 465 12.04 -10.49 5.91
C PHE A 465 13.01 -10.04 7.00
N LEU A 466 14.28 -9.83 6.65
CA LEU A 466 15.31 -9.36 7.58
C LEU A 466 14.98 -7.95 8.12
N LYS A 467 14.57 -7.01 7.25
CA LYS A 467 14.20 -5.64 7.67
C LYS A 467 13.08 -5.67 8.70
N THR A 468 11.99 -6.40 8.43
CA THR A 468 10.85 -6.48 9.37
C THR A 468 11.23 -7.12 10.71
N VAL A 469 12.05 -8.18 10.70
CA VAL A 469 12.48 -8.84 11.94
C VAL A 469 13.40 -7.93 12.76
N PHE A 470 14.37 -7.25 12.14
CA PHE A 470 15.25 -6.34 12.88
C PHE A 470 14.55 -5.05 13.32
N ASP A 471 13.63 -4.50 12.52
CA ASP A 471 12.84 -3.31 12.87
C ASP A 471 11.82 -3.60 13.99
N SER A 472 11.44 -4.87 14.19
CA SER A 472 10.53 -5.24 15.28
C SER A 472 11.12 -5.05 16.68
N LYS A 473 12.45 -5.11 16.83
CA LYS A 473 13.14 -4.94 18.11
C LYS A 473 13.98 -3.66 18.05
N GLY A 474 13.46 -2.58 18.61
CA GLY A 474 14.16 -1.29 18.69
C GLY A 474 15.55 -1.37 19.29
N ALA A 475 16.41 -0.40 18.97
CA ALA A 475 17.70 -0.19 19.60
C ALA A 475 17.48 0.17 21.08
N CYS A 476 17.57 -0.83 21.96
CA CYS A 476 17.48 -0.58 23.39
C CYS A 476 18.78 0.08 23.88
N SER A 477 18.74 1.37 24.22
CA SER A 477 19.42 2.00 25.39
C SER A 477 19.43 3.54 25.37
N SER A 478 18.30 4.22 25.13
CA SER A 478 18.16 5.60 25.61
C SER A 478 16.68 6.00 25.68
N SER A 479 16.19 6.15 26.91
CA SER A 479 14.84 6.60 27.28
C SER A 479 14.63 8.08 26.94
N LEU A 480 14.71 8.44 25.66
CA LEU A 480 14.32 9.76 25.19
C LEU A 480 12.85 9.69 24.79
N LEU A 481 12.00 10.28 25.62
CA LEU A 481 10.57 10.43 25.36
C LEU A 481 10.36 11.66 24.47
N LEU A 482 9.51 11.54 23.45
CA LEU A 482 8.97 12.71 22.77
C LEU A 482 8.09 13.53 23.74
N PRO A 483 7.86 14.84 23.48
CA PRO A 483 6.94 15.67 24.28
C PRO A 483 5.52 15.10 24.41
N SER A 484 5.15 14.16 23.52
CA SER A 484 3.91 13.40 23.48
C SER A 484 3.93 12.10 24.31
N GLY A 485 4.99 11.81 25.06
CA GLY A 485 5.09 10.63 25.94
C GLY A 485 5.38 9.31 25.22
N VAL A 486 5.67 9.34 23.91
CA VAL A 486 5.98 8.16 23.10
C VAL A 486 7.49 7.87 23.17
N PRO A 487 7.93 6.63 23.45
CA PRO A 487 9.34 6.23 23.36
C PRO A 487 9.91 6.50 21.95
N LEU A 488 11.16 6.98 21.86
CA LEU A 488 11.83 7.23 20.57
C LEU A 488 11.82 5.99 19.66
N GLU A 489 11.99 4.80 20.24
CA GLU A 489 11.80 3.50 19.58
C GLU A 489 11.05 2.54 20.51
N PRO A 490 9.74 2.33 20.32
CA PRO A 490 9.02 1.30 21.07
C PRO A 490 9.44 -0.09 20.60
N ASP A 491 9.63 -1.00 21.56
CA ASP A 491 9.88 -2.40 21.28
C ASP A 491 8.58 -3.08 20.82
N PHE A 492 8.56 -3.53 19.57
CA PHE A 492 7.42 -4.18 18.95
C PHE A 492 7.54 -5.70 18.93
N SER A 493 8.59 -6.29 19.51
CA SER A 493 8.80 -7.72 19.52
C SER A 493 7.58 -8.51 20.02
N ARG A 494 6.84 -7.93 20.99
CA ARG A 494 5.60 -8.52 21.53
C ARG A 494 4.45 -8.60 20.54
N CYS A 495 4.43 -7.72 19.54
CA CYS A 495 3.41 -7.70 18.49
C CYS A 495 3.54 -8.87 17.52
N TYR A 496 4.70 -9.55 17.48
CA TYR A 496 4.98 -10.57 16.48
C TYR A 496 4.99 -11.99 17.05
N ARG A 497 4.62 -12.96 16.21
CA ARG A 497 4.82 -14.39 16.48
C ARG A 497 5.38 -15.07 15.24
N LEU A 498 6.37 -15.94 15.45
CA LEU A 498 6.90 -16.80 14.42
C LEU A 498 6.09 -18.09 14.40
N PHE A 499 5.58 -18.47 13.23
CA PHE A 499 4.95 -19.74 12.96
C PHE A 499 5.71 -20.44 11.84
N ILE A 500 6.13 -21.68 12.06
CA ILE A 500 6.87 -22.48 11.08
C ILE A 500 6.05 -23.71 10.74
N LYS A 501 5.83 -23.95 9.45
CA LYS A 501 5.06 -25.09 8.97
C LYS A 501 5.69 -25.67 7.72
N ASP A 502 5.64 -26.99 7.63
CA ASP A 502 5.99 -27.74 6.43
C ASP A 502 4.72 -27.88 5.56
N GLU A 503 4.69 -27.18 4.43
CA GLU A 503 3.59 -27.25 3.47
C GLU A 503 3.92 -28.26 2.36
N PRO A 504 2.98 -29.16 1.99
CA PRO A 504 3.22 -30.10 0.91
C PRO A 504 3.30 -29.35 -0.42
N ILE A 505 4.37 -29.56 -1.19
CA ILE A 505 4.50 -28.95 -2.52
C ILE A 505 3.47 -29.61 -3.47
N HIS A 506 2.33 -28.95 -3.65
CA HIS A 506 1.41 -29.26 -4.76
C HIS A 506 1.99 -28.65 -6.04
N SER A 507 2.86 -29.36 -6.75
CA SER A 507 3.34 -28.87 -8.05
C SER A 507 2.36 -29.26 -9.17
N PRO A 508 1.75 -28.30 -9.90
CA PRO A 508 1.54 -28.47 -11.33
C PRO A 508 2.85 -28.04 -12.04
N LYS A 509 3.55 -29.02 -12.62
CA LYS A 509 4.60 -28.89 -13.66
C LYS A 509 5.45 -27.60 -13.66
N SER A 510 6.65 -27.61 -13.05
CA SER A 510 7.89 -27.17 -13.73
C SER A 510 9.15 -27.48 -12.91
N THR A 511 10.15 -28.00 -13.63
CA THR A 511 11.61 -28.11 -13.34
C THR A 511 12.01 -28.65 -11.97
N ALA A 512 12.15 -29.98 -11.94
CA ALA A 512 13.11 -30.67 -11.07
C ALA A 512 14.53 -30.24 -11.43
N GLU A 513 15.43 -30.33 -10.44
CA GLU A 513 16.86 -29.95 -10.46
C GLU A 513 17.11 -28.49 -10.04
N ASP A 514 17.31 -28.28 -8.72
CA ASP A 514 18.19 -27.22 -8.13
C ASP A 514 17.95 -27.09 -6.61
N ARG A 515 18.22 -28.17 -5.85
CA ARG A 515 18.59 -28.03 -4.43
C ARG A 515 20.01 -28.53 -4.30
N VAL A 516 20.92 -27.64 -3.96
CA VAL A 516 22.39 -27.79 -4.05
C VAL A 516 22.96 -28.91 -3.15
N TRP A 517 22.14 -29.53 -2.29
CA TRP A 517 22.59 -30.58 -1.35
C TRP A 517 21.94 -31.97 -1.52
N ASP A 518 21.07 -32.19 -2.50
CA ASP A 518 20.38 -33.48 -2.69
C ASP A 518 21.26 -34.49 -3.46
N ASN A 519 22.40 -34.85 -2.89
CA ASN A 519 23.18 -36.03 -3.30
C ASN A 519 22.96 -37.24 -2.36
N ARG A 520 21.88 -37.23 -1.58
CA ARG A 520 21.41 -38.40 -0.83
C ARG A 520 19.99 -38.72 -1.23
N GLY A 521 19.84 -39.76 -2.06
CA GLY A 521 18.54 -40.36 -2.35
C GLY A 521 17.83 -40.69 -1.04
N SER A 522 16.83 -39.88 -0.69
CA SER A 522 15.88 -40.24 0.35
C SER A 522 14.47 -39.89 -0.15
N ASN A 523 13.62 -40.90 -0.12
CA ASN A 523 12.25 -40.91 -0.60
C ASN A 523 11.32 -40.11 0.35
N ARG A 524 11.76 -38.93 0.82
CA ARG A 524 10.99 -38.06 1.72
C ARG A 524 9.97 -37.27 0.90
N PRO A 525 8.72 -37.09 1.37
CA PRO A 525 7.78 -36.20 0.70
C PRO A 525 8.39 -34.79 0.64
N LYS A 526 8.33 -34.16 -0.53
CA LYS A 526 8.88 -32.82 -0.76
C LYS A 526 7.98 -31.79 -0.07
N PHE A 527 8.35 -31.38 1.13
CA PHE A 527 7.74 -30.26 1.83
C PHE A 527 8.52 -28.97 1.55
N ASP A 528 7.80 -27.85 1.44
CA ASP A 528 8.40 -26.52 1.50
C ASP A 528 8.13 -25.95 2.88
N ARG A 529 9.20 -25.61 3.60
CA ARG A 529 9.12 -25.07 4.94
C ARG A 529 8.96 -23.57 4.86
N THR A 530 7.91 -23.05 5.49
CA THR A 530 7.61 -21.61 5.49
C THR A 530 7.77 -21.04 6.89
N LEU A 531 8.66 -20.05 7.01
CA LEU A 531 8.81 -19.18 8.17
C LEU A 531 7.84 -18.02 8.05
N SER A 532 6.77 -18.03 8.84
CA SER A 532 5.75 -17.00 8.85
C SER A 532 5.91 -16.09 10.06
N TYR A 533 6.28 -14.83 9.85
CA TYR A 533 6.44 -13.84 10.91
C TYR A 533 5.23 -12.91 10.93
N TRP A 534 4.25 -13.25 11.76
CA TRP A 534 2.94 -12.60 11.80
C TRP A 534 2.92 -11.47 12.80
N CYS A 535 2.46 -10.30 12.37
CA CYS A 535 2.10 -9.20 13.24
C CYS A 535 0.65 -9.41 13.72
N LEU A 536 0.46 -9.55 15.03
CA LEU A 536 -0.84 -9.77 15.68
C LEU A 536 -1.35 -8.49 16.38
N SER A 537 -0.79 -7.34 16.03
CA SER A 537 -1.19 -6.05 16.61
C SER A 537 -1.29 -5.02 15.50
N PRO A 538 -2.52 -4.60 15.13
CA PRO A 538 -2.71 -3.65 14.03
C PRO A 538 -2.18 -2.25 14.37
N GLY A 539 -2.11 -1.90 15.66
CA GLY A 539 -1.52 -0.64 16.11
C GLY A 539 -0.06 -0.41 15.69
N ARG A 540 0.71 -1.47 15.39
CA ARG A 540 2.07 -1.35 14.87
C ARG A 540 2.12 -0.52 13.58
N ALA A 541 1.22 -0.76 12.63
CA ALA A 541 1.19 -0.05 11.35
C ALA A 541 0.70 1.40 11.54
N MET A 542 -0.28 1.61 12.44
CA MET A 542 -0.80 2.95 12.74
C MET A 542 0.24 3.85 13.40
N GLN A 543 1.10 3.30 14.26
CA GLN A 543 2.19 4.06 14.84
C GLN A 543 3.18 4.61 13.80
N ASP A 544 3.36 3.93 12.66
CA ASP A 544 4.20 4.47 11.57
C ASP A 544 3.58 5.70 10.92
N LEU A 545 2.25 5.77 10.85
CA LEU A 545 1.56 6.98 10.39
C LEU A 545 1.76 8.13 11.38
N ILE A 546 1.61 7.86 12.68
CA ILE A 546 1.81 8.86 13.74
C ILE A 546 3.25 9.38 13.74
N ARG A 547 4.24 8.51 13.59
CA ARG A 547 5.66 8.90 13.40
C ARG A 547 5.88 9.77 12.17
N GLY A 548 5.11 9.52 11.13
CA GLY A 548 5.09 10.32 9.90
C GLY A 548 4.51 11.74 10.07
N ARG A 549 4.13 12.14 11.30
CA ARG A 549 3.55 13.46 11.63
C ARG A 549 2.27 13.77 10.85
N VAL A 550 1.43 12.74 10.67
CA VAL A 550 0.07 12.94 10.19
C VAL A 550 -0.69 13.89 11.12
N ARG A 551 -1.46 14.79 10.54
CA ARG A 551 -2.19 15.83 11.25
C ARG A 551 -3.34 15.25 12.08
N CYS A 552 -4.10 14.35 11.48
CA CYS A 552 -5.14 13.57 12.15
C CYS A 552 -5.53 12.38 11.27
N VAL A 553 -5.98 11.30 11.91
CA VAL A 553 -6.56 10.13 11.27
C VAL A 553 -8.07 10.09 11.53
N ILE A 554 -8.85 9.97 10.47
CA ILE A 554 -10.31 9.91 10.51
C ILE A 554 -10.73 8.51 10.03
N LEU A 555 -11.39 7.75 10.90
CA LEU A 555 -11.99 6.46 10.58
C LEU A 555 -13.48 6.64 10.38
N THR A 556 -13.99 6.12 9.26
CA THR A 556 -15.42 6.19 8.94
C THR A 556 -15.89 4.88 8.34
N SER A 557 -17.00 4.35 8.86
CA SER A 557 -17.73 3.22 8.28
C SER A 557 -19.14 3.16 8.87
N GLY A 558 -19.99 2.28 8.33
CA GLY A 558 -21.33 2.04 8.85
C GLY A 558 -21.39 1.14 10.08
N THR A 559 -20.28 0.51 10.47
CA THR A 559 -20.25 -0.56 11.49
C THR A 559 -19.02 -0.47 12.39
N LEU A 560 -18.65 0.73 12.85
CA LEU A 560 -17.46 0.94 13.70
C LEU A 560 -17.75 0.85 15.20
N TYR A 561 -19.00 0.64 15.64
CA TYR A 561 -19.31 0.55 17.06
C TYR A 561 -19.51 -0.89 17.55
N PRO A 562 -19.08 -1.22 18.79
CA PRO A 562 -18.48 -0.34 19.80
C PRO A 562 -17.07 0.16 19.42
N ALA A 563 -16.73 1.40 19.79
CA ALA A 563 -15.48 2.04 19.36
C ALA A 563 -14.28 1.60 20.22
N GLU A 564 -14.50 1.31 21.51
CA GLU A 564 -13.45 1.01 22.49
C GLU A 564 -12.52 -0.16 22.09
N PRO A 565 -13.02 -1.27 21.50
CA PRO A 565 -12.16 -2.33 20.98
C PRO A 565 -11.21 -1.83 19.89
N ILE A 566 -11.73 -1.08 18.91
CA ILE A 566 -10.94 -0.55 17.80
C ILE A 566 -9.87 0.43 18.30
N GLU A 567 -10.18 1.27 19.29
CA GLU A 567 -9.19 2.18 19.89
C GLU A 567 -8.03 1.42 20.55
N THR A 568 -8.36 0.34 21.24
CA THR A 568 -7.40 -0.49 21.95
C THR A 568 -6.51 -1.27 20.99
N GLU A 569 -7.11 -1.92 19.98
CA GLU A 569 -6.39 -2.71 18.97
C GLU A 569 -5.48 -1.86 18.09
N LEU A 570 -5.99 -0.71 17.62
CA LEU A 570 -5.19 0.23 16.84
C LEU A 570 -4.17 1.00 17.68
N ASN A 571 -4.24 0.90 19.01
CA ASN A 571 -3.41 1.66 19.94
C ASN A 571 -3.43 3.17 19.63
N MET A 572 -4.64 3.69 19.44
CA MET A 572 -4.91 5.08 19.04
C MET A 572 -6.04 5.67 19.87
N THR A 573 -5.88 6.92 20.28
CA THR A 573 -6.93 7.69 20.95
C THR A 573 -7.68 8.56 19.95
N PHE A 574 -9.01 8.50 19.97
CA PHE A 574 -9.87 9.35 19.14
C PHE A 574 -10.56 10.40 19.99
N GLY A 575 -10.16 11.65 19.80
CA GLY A 575 -10.70 12.80 20.53
C GLY A 575 -12.11 13.18 20.09
N VAL A 576 -12.48 12.81 18.86
CA VAL A 576 -13.81 13.04 18.29
C VAL A 576 -14.47 11.70 17.99
N LYS A 577 -15.70 11.52 18.49
CA LYS A 577 -16.48 10.30 18.30
C LYS A 577 -17.90 10.68 17.93
N LEU A 578 -18.37 10.16 16.80
CA LEU A 578 -19.74 10.35 16.35
C LEU A 578 -20.41 9.00 16.14
N LYS A 579 -21.66 8.89 16.58
CA LYS A 579 -22.56 7.79 16.29
C LYS A 579 -23.90 8.34 15.85
N ASN A 580 -24.13 8.34 14.54
CA ASN A 580 -25.42 8.77 14.01
C ASN A 580 -26.50 7.70 14.27
N PRO A 581 -27.76 8.11 14.49
CA PRO A 581 -28.87 7.18 14.65
C PRO A 581 -29.11 6.38 13.36
N HIS A 582 -29.62 5.16 13.51
CA HIS A 582 -29.97 4.32 12.37
C HIS A 582 -31.18 4.89 11.62
N VAL A 583 -31.16 4.85 10.28
CA VAL A 583 -32.25 5.39 9.45
C VAL A 583 -33.51 4.53 9.57
N ILE A 584 -33.32 3.21 9.74
CA ILE A 584 -34.42 2.26 9.94
C ILE A 584 -34.86 2.30 11.41
N LYS A 585 -36.14 2.59 11.63
CA LYS A 585 -36.74 2.62 12.96
C LYS A 585 -36.94 1.21 13.50
N THR A 586 -36.99 1.07 14.83
CA THR A 586 -37.12 -0.23 15.51
C THR A 586 -38.41 -0.99 15.17
N ASP A 587 -39.48 -0.28 14.80
CA ASP A 587 -40.75 -0.86 14.37
C ASP A 587 -40.69 -1.46 12.95
N GLN A 588 -39.71 -1.07 12.15
CA GLN A 588 -39.55 -1.56 10.77
C GLN A 588 -38.74 -2.87 10.68
N VAL A 589 -38.13 -3.32 11.77
CA VAL A 589 -37.30 -4.53 11.82
C VAL A 589 -37.73 -5.41 12.97
N ARG A 590 -38.14 -6.64 12.65
CA ARG A 590 -38.36 -7.70 13.65
C ARG A 590 -37.25 -8.73 13.54
N VAL A 591 -36.39 -8.80 14.56
CA VAL A 591 -35.37 -9.83 14.68
C VAL A 591 -35.96 -11.02 15.43
N ALA A 592 -35.88 -12.21 14.83
CA ALA A 592 -36.28 -13.46 15.47
C ALA A 592 -35.19 -14.51 15.23
N VAL A 593 -34.91 -15.32 16.27
CA VAL A 593 -33.94 -16.41 16.17
C VAL A 593 -34.70 -17.71 15.95
N LEU A 594 -34.42 -18.38 14.82
CA LEU A 594 -34.94 -19.71 14.53
C LEU A 594 -33.95 -20.76 15.06
N THR A 595 -34.29 -21.39 16.18
CA THR A 595 -33.44 -22.43 16.79
C THR A 595 -33.68 -23.82 16.20
N ARG A 596 -34.78 -24.01 15.46
CA ARG A 596 -35.18 -25.28 14.85
C ARG A 596 -35.66 -25.09 13.42
N GLY A 597 -35.36 -26.06 12.56
CA GLY A 597 -35.84 -26.10 11.19
C GLY A 597 -37.27 -26.62 11.09
N CYS A 598 -37.85 -26.56 9.90
CA CYS A 598 -39.21 -27.03 9.62
C CYS A 598 -39.43 -28.53 9.90
N ASP A 599 -38.34 -29.30 9.91
CA ASP A 599 -38.26 -30.72 10.24
C ASP A 599 -38.00 -30.99 11.74
N GLY A 600 -37.97 -29.94 12.57
CA GLY A 600 -37.74 -30.03 14.02
C GLY A 600 -36.27 -30.18 14.43
N GLN A 601 -35.36 -30.32 13.47
CA GLN A 601 -33.93 -30.41 13.69
C GLN A 601 -33.36 -29.11 14.25
N THR A 602 -32.33 -29.21 15.09
CA THR A 602 -31.71 -28.01 15.69
C THR A 602 -30.81 -27.31 14.68
N LEU A 603 -31.06 -26.02 14.45
CA LEU A 603 -30.23 -25.20 13.57
C LEU A 603 -29.03 -24.68 14.36
N ASN A 604 -27.94 -25.44 14.33
CA ASN A 604 -26.66 -25.05 14.95
C ASN A 604 -25.56 -24.98 13.89
N SER A 605 -25.10 -23.76 13.58
CA SER A 605 -24.06 -23.47 12.58
C SER A 605 -22.65 -23.37 13.17
N THR A 606 -22.36 -24.01 14.32
CA THR A 606 -20.99 -24.09 14.84
C THR A 606 -20.08 -24.93 13.93
N TYR A 607 -18.76 -24.73 14.01
CA TYR A 607 -17.78 -25.47 13.21
C TYR A 607 -17.95 -27.00 13.29
N ALA A 608 -18.30 -27.52 14.48
CA ALA A 608 -18.49 -28.94 14.72
C ALA A 608 -19.77 -29.54 14.08
N SER A 609 -20.77 -28.71 13.77
CA SER A 609 -22.09 -29.16 13.30
C SER A 609 -22.46 -28.68 11.90
N ARG A 610 -21.84 -27.60 11.38
CA ARG A 610 -22.19 -27.00 10.08
C ARG A 610 -21.95 -27.91 8.86
N GLU A 611 -21.03 -28.87 8.99
CA GLU A 611 -20.71 -29.84 7.95
C GLU A 611 -21.66 -31.06 7.96
N ARG A 612 -22.45 -31.24 9.03
CA ARG A 612 -23.38 -32.37 9.14
C ARG A 612 -24.46 -32.26 8.08
N LYS A 613 -24.76 -33.40 7.44
CA LYS A 613 -25.72 -33.47 6.34
C LYS A 613 -27.13 -33.09 6.80
N GLU A 614 -27.50 -33.50 8.00
CA GLU A 614 -28.80 -33.24 8.62
C GLU A 614 -29.02 -31.74 8.81
N PHE A 615 -28.01 -31.03 9.31
CA PHE A 615 -28.05 -29.58 9.46
C PHE A 615 -28.20 -28.87 8.12
N ARG A 616 -27.42 -29.25 7.10
CA ARG A 616 -27.47 -28.63 5.77
C ARG A 616 -28.82 -28.81 5.10
N ILE A 617 -29.40 -30.01 5.21
CA ILE A 617 -30.73 -30.31 4.67
C ILE A 617 -31.80 -29.50 5.41
N SER A 618 -31.81 -29.53 6.74
CA SER A 618 -32.78 -28.79 7.56
C SER A 618 -32.70 -27.28 7.32
N LEU A 619 -31.48 -26.72 7.22
CA LEU A 619 -31.25 -25.32 6.88
C LEU A 619 -31.78 -25.01 5.48
N GLY A 620 -31.48 -25.84 4.49
CA GLY A 620 -31.97 -25.69 3.11
C GLY A 620 -33.49 -25.69 3.04
N LEU A 621 -34.15 -26.65 3.71
CA LEU A 621 -35.61 -26.72 3.79
C LEU A 621 -36.19 -25.47 4.46
N THR A 622 -35.60 -25.02 5.57
CA THR A 622 -36.04 -23.83 6.30
C THR A 622 -35.92 -22.56 5.44
N LEU A 623 -34.82 -22.41 4.69
CA LEU A 623 -34.63 -21.32 3.75
C LEU A 623 -35.66 -21.35 2.61
N CYS A 624 -35.94 -22.53 2.05
CA CYS A 624 -36.98 -22.70 1.03
C CYS A 624 -38.34 -22.24 1.57
N THR A 625 -38.73 -22.64 2.77
CA THR A 625 -40.00 -22.22 3.39
C THR A 625 -40.04 -20.70 3.65
N CYS A 626 -38.96 -20.11 4.18
CA CYS A 626 -38.91 -18.68 4.46
C CYS A 626 -38.94 -17.82 3.18
N SER A 627 -38.33 -18.30 2.10
CA SER A 627 -38.29 -17.59 0.81
C SER A 627 -39.65 -17.48 0.11
N ILE A 628 -40.64 -18.28 0.53
CA ILE A 628 -41.99 -18.34 -0.06
C ILE A 628 -42.96 -17.30 0.57
N VAL A 629 -42.57 -16.59 1.63
CA VAL A 629 -43.42 -15.55 2.23
C VAL A 629 -43.41 -14.26 1.38
N ARG A 630 -44.12 -14.28 0.25
CA ARG A 630 -44.51 -13.09 -0.50
C ARG A 630 -45.81 -12.55 0.09
N SER A 631 -45.76 -11.35 0.68
CA SER A 631 -46.91 -10.50 0.98
C SER A 631 -48.03 -11.17 1.79
N ILE A 632 -47.91 -11.18 3.12
CA ILE A 632 -49.03 -11.47 4.02
C ILE A 632 -49.41 -10.16 4.72
N SER A 633 -50.42 -9.48 4.18
CA SER A 633 -51.14 -8.37 4.82
C SER A 633 -52.09 -8.84 5.94
N SER A 634 -51.92 -10.05 6.47
CA SER A 634 -52.80 -10.65 7.48
C SER A 634 -52.06 -11.57 8.46
N LEU A 635 -51.05 -11.04 9.16
CA LEU A 635 -50.41 -11.70 10.31
C LEU A 635 -50.79 -10.98 11.61
N SER A 636 -52.10 -10.91 11.89
CA SER A 636 -52.65 -10.58 13.21
C SER A 636 -52.87 -11.80 14.11
N HIS A 637 -52.50 -13.00 13.66
CA HIS A 637 -52.69 -14.25 14.41
C HIS A 637 -51.41 -15.09 14.44
N PHE A 638 -50.39 -14.58 15.12
CA PHE A 638 -49.33 -15.42 15.72
C PHE A 638 -48.87 -14.71 17.00
N THR A 639 -49.69 -14.87 18.04
CA THR A 639 -49.36 -14.65 19.45
C THR A 639 -49.29 -15.99 20.14
#